data_AF-A0A959X9C9-F1
#
_entry.id   AF-A0A959X9C9-F1
#
_cell.length_a   1.000
_cell.length_b   1.000
_cell.length_c   1.000
_cell.angle_alpha   90.00
_cell.angle_beta   90.00
_cell.angle_gamma   90.00
#
_symmetry.space_group_name_H-M   'P 1'
#
loop_
_entity.id
_entity.type
_entity.pdbx_description
1 polymer ?
#
loop_
_entity_poly.entity_id
_entity_poly.type
_entity_poly.pdbx_seq_one_letter_code
_entity_poly.pdbx_strand_id
1 'polypeptide(L)'
;MSVRQTDDEERREQVRSALLKAGLALAGLVAFIAIATFVVVNGLGLNDEGDLGRAPVDVPTPLPTTALPEPSSSVEPSPSVEPTDPAFASPTISDGRLTLSASPVIVGAMERINLTGSYPGKDSVVLQIQRLEEGGVWTEFPATATVKGGEFATYILSGRQGNSQFRVFDPATQTASGPVTITIQ
;
A
#
# COMPACT_ATOMS: atom_id res chain seq x y z
N MET A 1 44.91 33.43 -34.74
CA MET A 1 44.84 32.57 -33.53
C MET A 1 44.10 33.37 -32.46
N SER A 2 42.80 33.65 -32.64
CA SER A 2 42.10 34.67 -31.82
C SER A 2 40.61 34.43 -31.61
N VAL A 3 40.04 33.31 -32.08
CA VAL A 3 38.60 33.02 -31.97
C VAL A 3 38.27 32.21 -30.71
N ARG A 4 39.22 31.45 -30.16
CA ARG A 4 38.99 30.59 -28.99
C ARG A 4 38.90 31.32 -27.65
N GLN A 5 39.27 32.60 -27.60
CA GLN A 5 39.43 33.31 -26.33
C GLN A 5 38.13 34.00 -25.88
N THR A 6 37.24 34.35 -26.83
CA THR A 6 35.95 35.01 -26.57
C THR A 6 34.87 34.05 -26.05
N ASP A 7 34.85 32.80 -26.51
CA ASP A 7 33.86 31.80 -26.09
C ASP A 7 33.98 31.38 -24.61
N ASP A 8 35.20 31.46 -24.05
CA ASP A 8 35.45 31.05 -22.68
C ASP A 8 35.09 32.12 -21.64
N GLU A 9 34.99 33.39 -22.03
CA GLU A 9 34.51 34.46 -21.15
C GLU A 9 32.98 34.45 -21.03
N GLU A 10 32.25 34.29 -22.13
CA GLU A 10 30.78 34.24 -22.11
C GLU A 10 30.25 33.03 -21.33
N ARG A 11 30.92 31.86 -21.43
CA ARG A 11 30.56 30.68 -20.62
C ARG A 11 30.77 30.92 -19.12
N ARG A 12 31.80 31.66 -18.73
CA ARG A 12 32.07 31.96 -17.31
C ARG A 12 31.01 32.91 -16.72
N GLU A 13 30.53 33.86 -17.50
CA GLU A 13 29.47 34.78 -17.07
C GLU A 13 28.11 34.08 -16.97
N GLN A 14 27.76 33.23 -17.93
CA GLN A 14 26.52 32.45 -17.89
C GLN A 14 26.50 31.47 -16.71
N VAL A 15 27.62 30.81 -16.41
CA VAL A 15 27.70 29.86 -15.29
C VAL A 15 27.60 30.58 -13.94
N ARG A 16 28.22 31.76 -13.80
CA ARG A 16 28.11 32.59 -12.57
C ARG A 16 26.69 33.10 -12.34
N SER A 17 26.03 33.57 -13.40
CA SER A 17 24.64 34.04 -13.34
C SER A 17 23.66 32.90 -13.02
N ALA A 18 23.88 31.71 -13.59
CA ALA A 18 23.07 30.52 -13.31
C ALA A 18 23.22 30.04 -11.85
N LEU A 19 24.45 30.02 -11.33
CA LEU A 19 24.73 29.64 -9.94
C LEU A 19 24.09 30.60 -8.93
N LEU A 20 24.12 31.92 -9.21
CA LEU A 20 23.53 32.92 -8.32
C LEU A 20 21.99 32.80 -8.28
N LYS A 21 21.35 32.54 -9.41
CA LYS A 21 19.89 32.33 -9.49
C LYS A 21 19.45 31.02 -8.81
N ALA A 22 20.22 29.95 -8.99
CA ALA A 22 19.95 28.67 -8.34
C ALA A 22 20.07 28.77 -6.81
N GLY A 23 21.04 29.52 -6.29
CA GLY A 23 21.20 29.76 -4.85
C GLY A 23 20.03 30.49 -4.21
N LEU A 24 19.49 31.51 -4.90
CA LEU A 24 18.35 32.30 -4.39
C LEU A 24 17.04 31.50 -4.36
N ALA A 25 16.81 30.64 -5.37
CA ALA A 25 15.63 29.78 -5.44
C ALA A 25 15.63 28.72 -4.33
N LEU A 26 16.80 28.16 -4.00
CA LEU A 26 16.93 27.15 -2.95
C LEU A 26 16.71 27.74 -1.55
N ALA A 27 17.22 28.95 -1.29
CA ALA A 27 17.00 29.65 -0.03
C ALA A 27 15.52 30.01 0.22
N GLY A 28 14.81 30.42 -0.84
CA GLY A 28 13.36 30.71 -0.76
C GLY A 28 12.52 29.47 -0.43
N LEU A 29 12.86 28.32 -1.00
CA LEU A 29 12.16 27.05 -0.75
C LEU A 29 12.29 26.60 0.71
N VAL A 30 13.49 26.68 1.28
CA VAL A 30 13.74 26.26 2.67
C VAL A 30 13.00 27.17 3.66
N ALA A 31 12.99 28.49 3.42
CA ALA A 31 12.24 29.44 4.23
C ALA A 31 10.72 29.19 4.17
N PHE A 32 10.18 28.87 2.98
CA PHE A 32 8.76 28.58 2.82
C PHE A 32 8.32 27.33 3.57
N ILE A 33 9.13 26.26 3.53
CA ILE A 33 8.84 25.01 4.25
C ILE A 33 8.84 25.23 5.77
N ALA A 34 9.81 26.00 6.29
CA ALA A 34 9.91 26.28 7.74
C ALA A 34 8.72 27.10 8.26
N ILE A 35 8.20 28.04 7.46
CA ILE A 35 7.02 28.84 7.83
C ILE A 35 5.75 27.97 7.79
N ALA A 36 5.60 27.11 6.78
CA ALA A 36 4.44 26.23 6.65
C ALA A 36 4.33 25.24 7.81
N THR A 37 5.43 24.61 8.24
CA THR A 37 5.41 23.69 9.39
C THR A 37 5.10 24.41 10.71
N PHE A 38 5.62 25.63 10.92
CA PHE A 38 5.32 26.39 12.14
C PHE A 38 3.82 26.73 12.27
N VAL A 39 3.16 27.15 11.19
CA VAL A 39 1.73 27.47 11.21
C VAL A 39 0.85 26.24 11.46
N VAL A 40 1.21 25.09 10.89
CA VAL A 40 0.47 23.83 11.09
C VAL A 40 0.53 23.36 12.55
N VAL A 41 1.70 23.40 13.19
CA VAL A 41 1.85 22.95 14.58
C VAL A 41 1.13 23.89 15.55
N ASN A 42 1.18 25.20 15.31
CA ASN A 42 0.53 26.18 16.18
C ASN A 42 -0.99 26.30 15.95
N GLY A 43 -1.48 25.93 14.76
CA GLY A 43 -2.91 25.93 14.42
C GLY A 43 -3.66 24.64 14.79
N LEU A 44 -2.95 23.52 14.97
CA LEU A 44 -3.54 22.21 15.28
C LEU A 44 -3.63 21.87 16.76
N GLY A 45 -3.27 22.80 17.67
CA GLY A 45 -3.48 22.59 19.11
C GLY A 45 -2.75 21.36 19.66
N LEU A 46 -1.55 21.06 19.18
CA LEU A 46 -0.73 19.92 19.65
C LEU A 46 -0.06 20.16 21.02
N ASN A 47 -0.49 21.18 21.76
CA ASN A 47 -0.01 21.52 23.10
C ASN A 47 -1.00 21.13 24.21
N ASP A 48 -2.09 20.42 23.88
CA ASP A 48 -2.99 19.89 24.90
C ASP A 48 -2.35 18.68 25.59
N GLU A 49 -1.74 18.95 26.74
CA GLU A 49 -1.41 17.98 27.78
C GLU A 49 -2.72 17.39 28.32
N GLY A 50 -3.30 16.46 27.57
CA GLY A 50 -4.55 15.79 27.89
C GLY A 50 -4.42 14.86 29.08
N ASP A 51 -4.87 15.36 30.24
CA ASP A 51 -5.22 14.63 31.45
C ASP A 51 -6.08 13.40 31.12
N LEU A 52 -5.48 12.21 31.22
CA LEU A 52 -6.21 10.94 31.11
C LEU A 52 -6.78 10.56 32.48
N GLY A 53 -7.78 11.32 32.92
CA GLY A 53 -8.68 10.93 33.99
C GLY A 53 -9.40 9.63 33.64
N ARG A 54 -8.88 8.50 34.11
CA ARG A 54 -9.49 7.17 33.93
C ARG A 54 -10.80 7.10 34.74
N ALA A 55 -11.92 7.27 34.06
CA ALA A 55 -13.23 6.91 34.60
C ALA A 55 -13.25 5.38 34.90
N PRO A 56 -13.81 4.94 36.04
CA PRO A 56 -13.95 3.52 36.33
C PRO A 56 -14.94 2.88 35.35
N VAL A 57 -14.52 1.81 34.70
CA VAL A 57 -15.35 0.99 33.81
C VAL A 57 -16.18 0.06 34.69
N ASP A 58 -17.50 0.26 34.67
CA ASP A 58 -18.47 -0.66 35.25
C ASP A 58 -18.48 -1.96 34.44
N VAL A 59 -18.16 -3.07 35.09
CA VAL A 59 -18.08 -4.39 34.46
C VAL A 59 -19.47 -5.02 34.55
N PRO A 60 -20.16 -5.30 33.42
CA PRO A 60 -21.44 -5.98 33.49
C PRO A 60 -21.26 -7.39 34.06
N THR A 61 -22.06 -7.71 35.07
CA THR A 61 -22.14 -9.02 35.72
C THR A 61 -22.52 -10.10 34.70
N PRO A 62 -21.87 -11.28 34.71
CA PRO A 62 -22.25 -12.36 33.81
C PRO A 62 -23.64 -12.90 34.16
N LEU A 63 -24.47 -13.09 33.14
CA LEU A 63 -25.78 -13.73 33.28
C LEU A 63 -25.61 -15.18 33.76
N PRO A 64 -26.52 -15.68 34.63
CA PRO A 64 -26.49 -17.08 35.04
C PRO A 64 -26.75 -18.00 33.85
N THR A 65 -25.84 -18.93 33.58
CA THR A 65 -26.05 -20.05 32.66
C THR A 65 -26.88 -21.11 33.38
N THR A 66 -28.12 -21.28 32.96
CA THR A 66 -28.98 -22.38 33.39
C THR A 66 -28.89 -23.53 32.38
N ALA A 67 -28.48 -24.71 32.85
CA ALA A 67 -28.38 -25.93 32.07
C ALA A 67 -29.75 -26.51 31.68
N LEU A 68 -29.78 -27.21 30.54
CA LEU A 68 -30.88 -27.79 29.76
C LEU A 68 -31.76 -28.83 30.52
N PRO A 69 -33.01 -29.07 30.08
CA PRO A 69 -33.29 -30.36 29.41
C PRO A 69 -34.21 -30.29 28.16
N GLU A 70 -33.98 -31.22 27.23
CA GLU A 70 -34.66 -31.52 25.94
C GLU A 70 -36.06 -32.16 26.13
N PRO A 71 -36.80 -32.65 25.10
CA PRO A 71 -36.84 -32.38 23.64
C PRO A 71 -38.28 -32.07 23.15
N SER A 72 -38.43 -31.49 21.94
CA SER A 72 -39.38 -31.94 20.89
C SER A 72 -39.60 -30.88 19.81
N SER A 73 -39.72 -31.41 18.59
CA SER A 73 -40.33 -30.80 17.40
C SER A 73 -39.41 -30.02 16.46
N SER A 74 -38.97 -30.77 15.44
CA SER A 74 -38.96 -30.35 14.03
C SER A 74 -38.10 -29.13 13.69
N VAL A 75 -36.82 -29.39 13.40
CA VAL A 75 -36.03 -28.50 12.54
C VAL A 75 -35.74 -29.26 11.25
N GLU A 76 -36.38 -28.77 10.19
CA GLU A 76 -36.07 -28.98 8.78
C GLU A 76 -34.56 -28.99 8.54
N PRO A 77 -34.01 -29.80 7.61
CA PRO A 77 -32.56 -29.85 7.39
C PRO A 77 -32.03 -28.46 7.02
N SER A 78 -31.25 -27.87 7.93
CA SER A 78 -30.41 -26.72 7.64
C SER A 78 -29.50 -27.09 6.46
N PRO A 79 -29.42 -26.28 5.39
CA PRO A 79 -28.50 -26.58 4.31
C PRO A 79 -27.08 -26.55 4.89
N SER A 80 -26.41 -27.69 4.78
CA SER A 80 -24.96 -27.81 4.89
C SER A 80 -24.33 -26.72 4.03
N VAL A 81 -23.75 -25.70 4.67
CA VAL A 81 -22.92 -24.73 3.96
C VAL A 81 -21.67 -25.50 3.58
N GLU A 82 -21.64 -25.94 2.32
CA GLU A 82 -20.46 -26.53 1.68
C GLU A 82 -19.26 -25.60 1.92
N PRO A 83 -18.06 -26.11 2.25
CA PRO A 83 -16.88 -25.27 2.32
C PRO A 83 -16.64 -24.70 0.92
N THR A 84 -17.02 -23.44 0.71
CA THR A 84 -16.72 -22.71 -0.52
C THR A 84 -15.21 -22.70 -0.68
N ASP A 85 -14.70 -23.42 -1.67
CA ASP A 85 -13.29 -23.35 -2.07
C ASP A 85 -12.87 -21.87 -2.18
N PRO A 86 -11.72 -21.47 -1.60
CA PRO A 86 -11.29 -20.09 -1.65
C PRO A 86 -11.10 -19.68 -3.10
N ALA A 87 -11.96 -18.78 -3.58
CA ALA A 87 -11.91 -18.30 -4.95
C ALA A 87 -10.53 -17.71 -5.26
N PHE A 88 -10.00 -18.05 -6.44
CA PHE A 88 -8.65 -17.71 -6.90
C PHE A 88 -8.71 -16.75 -8.09
N ALA A 89 -7.84 -15.74 -8.11
CA ALA A 89 -7.68 -14.84 -9.26
C ALA A 89 -6.30 -15.01 -9.88
N SER A 90 -6.31 -14.94 -11.21
CA SER A 90 -5.13 -14.84 -12.07
C SER A 90 -5.12 -13.46 -12.74
N PRO A 91 -3.98 -12.99 -13.25
CA PRO A 91 -3.88 -11.63 -13.76
C PRO A 91 -4.73 -11.46 -15.02
N THR A 92 -5.41 -10.32 -15.14
CA THR A 92 -6.28 -10.04 -16.30
C THR A 92 -5.49 -9.90 -17.60
N ILE A 93 -4.23 -9.43 -17.53
CA ILE A 93 -3.31 -9.34 -18.67
C ILE A 93 -1.90 -9.65 -18.17
N SER A 94 -1.22 -10.66 -18.70
CA SER A 94 0.19 -10.92 -18.38
C SER A 94 0.98 -11.15 -19.66
N ASP A 95 2.16 -10.55 -19.75
CA ASP A 95 3.14 -10.83 -20.80
C ASP A 95 3.99 -12.10 -20.48
N GLY A 96 3.63 -12.82 -19.40
CA GLY A 96 4.27 -14.04 -18.94
C GLY A 96 5.62 -13.84 -18.25
N ARG A 97 6.14 -12.61 -18.18
CA ARG A 97 7.44 -12.32 -17.55
C ARG A 97 7.32 -12.11 -16.05
N LEU A 98 6.23 -11.50 -15.61
CA LEU A 98 5.91 -11.32 -14.19
C LEU A 98 4.41 -11.61 -14.00
N THR A 99 4.11 -12.64 -13.23
CA THR A 99 2.73 -13.08 -12.98
C THR A 99 2.35 -12.82 -11.53
N LEU A 100 1.05 -12.63 -11.26
CA LEU A 100 0.52 -12.46 -9.92
C LEU A 100 -0.83 -13.15 -9.84
N SER A 101 -1.03 -13.88 -8.75
CA SER A 101 -2.28 -14.51 -8.38
C SER A 101 -2.63 -14.20 -6.93
N ALA A 102 -3.92 -14.21 -6.62
CA ALA A 102 -4.44 -13.93 -5.29
C ALA A 102 -5.42 -14.99 -4.80
N SER A 103 -5.36 -15.30 -3.51
CA SER A 103 -6.33 -16.16 -2.82
C SER A 103 -6.40 -15.85 -1.31
N PRO A 104 -7.60 -15.69 -0.73
CA PRO A 104 -8.90 -15.65 -1.40
C PRO A 104 -9.11 -14.33 -2.17
N VAL A 105 -10.01 -14.32 -3.15
CA VAL A 105 -10.39 -13.08 -3.88
C VAL A 105 -11.62 -12.39 -3.33
N ILE A 106 -12.30 -13.01 -2.37
CA ILE A 106 -13.39 -12.43 -1.59
C ILE A 106 -13.02 -12.64 -0.13
N VAL A 107 -12.86 -11.56 0.63
CA VAL A 107 -12.39 -11.59 2.01
C VAL A 107 -13.09 -10.55 2.87
N GLY A 108 -13.09 -10.76 4.19
CA GLY A 108 -13.49 -9.75 5.15
C GLY A 108 -12.48 -8.60 5.29
N ALA A 109 -12.91 -7.47 5.84
CA ALA A 109 -11.99 -6.41 6.24
C ALA A 109 -10.88 -6.93 7.17
N MET A 110 -9.63 -6.58 6.86
CA MET A 110 -8.42 -7.03 7.58
C MET A 110 -8.16 -8.54 7.58
N GLU A 111 -8.83 -9.29 6.72
CA GLU A 111 -8.53 -10.69 6.50
C GLU A 111 -7.30 -10.86 5.59
N ARG A 112 -6.63 -12.00 5.74
CA ARG A 112 -5.41 -12.33 5.00
C ARG A 112 -5.72 -12.70 3.55
N ILE A 113 -5.06 -12.01 2.63
CA ILE A 113 -5.02 -12.34 1.21
C ILE A 113 -3.61 -12.81 0.88
N ASN A 114 -3.46 -14.04 0.40
CA ASN A 114 -2.17 -14.55 -0.09
C ASN A 114 -1.96 -14.12 -1.53
N LEU A 115 -0.76 -13.63 -1.81
CA LEU A 115 -0.30 -13.24 -3.13
C LEU A 115 0.86 -14.13 -3.54
N THR A 116 0.76 -14.74 -4.71
CA THR A 116 1.77 -15.65 -5.25
C THR A 116 2.02 -15.32 -6.70
N GLY A 117 3.18 -15.70 -7.23
CA GLY A 117 3.46 -15.51 -8.64
C GLY A 117 4.86 -15.97 -9.03
N SER A 118 5.17 -15.81 -10.31
CA SER A 118 6.44 -16.17 -10.90
C SER A 118 7.11 -14.97 -11.57
N TYR A 119 8.44 -14.95 -11.49
CA TYR A 119 9.32 -14.03 -12.19
C TYR A 119 10.54 -14.81 -12.73
N PRO A 120 10.39 -15.51 -13.86
CA PRO A 120 11.42 -16.40 -14.38
C PRO A 120 12.76 -15.69 -14.62
N GLY A 121 13.87 -16.35 -14.25
CA GLY A 121 15.23 -15.83 -14.43
C GLY A 121 15.63 -14.72 -13.48
N LYS A 122 14.81 -14.44 -12.44
CA LYS A 122 15.14 -13.51 -11.36
C LYS A 122 15.24 -14.26 -10.04
N ASP A 123 16.14 -13.78 -9.19
CA ASP A 123 16.32 -14.29 -7.84
C ASP A 123 16.80 -13.17 -6.92
N SER A 124 16.45 -13.24 -5.65
CA SER A 124 16.83 -12.27 -4.62
C SER A 124 16.41 -10.82 -4.96
N VAL A 125 15.35 -10.66 -5.78
CA VAL A 125 14.76 -9.38 -6.15
C VAL A 125 13.59 -9.06 -5.22
N VAL A 126 13.52 -7.83 -4.74
CA VAL A 126 12.37 -7.34 -3.97
C VAL A 126 11.38 -6.66 -4.90
N LEU A 127 10.15 -7.18 -4.93
CA LEU A 127 9.02 -6.64 -5.67
C LEU A 127 8.15 -5.79 -4.74
N GLN A 128 7.72 -4.65 -5.26
CA GLN A 128 6.80 -3.74 -4.60
C GLN A 128 5.36 -4.13 -4.94
N ILE A 129 4.50 -4.28 -3.93
CA ILE A 129 3.06 -4.42 -4.18
C ILE A 129 2.48 -3.04 -4.42
N GLN A 130 1.63 -2.92 -5.42
CA GLN A 130 0.92 -1.70 -5.75
C GLN A 130 -0.59 -1.96 -5.76
N ARG A 131 -1.35 -0.96 -5.34
CA ARG A 131 -2.81 -0.92 -5.45
C ARG A 131 -3.21 0.18 -6.43
N LEU A 132 -4.25 -0.08 -7.22
CA LEU A 132 -4.87 0.93 -8.06
C LEU A 132 -5.75 1.84 -7.18
N GLU A 133 -5.44 3.13 -7.15
CA GLU A 133 -6.25 4.13 -6.46
C GLU A 133 -7.32 4.73 -7.39
N GLU A 134 -8.28 5.43 -6.77
CA GLU A 134 -9.24 6.25 -7.51
C GLU A 134 -8.49 7.24 -8.43
N GLY A 135 -8.92 7.33 -9.68
CA GLY A 135 -8.23 8.09 -10.73
C GLY A 135 -7.25 7.25 -11.58
N GLY A 136 -7.12 5.95 -11.32
CA GLY A 136 -6.38 5.02 -12.19
C GLY A 136 -4.87 5.06 -11.99
N VAL A 137 -4.41 5.63 -10.87
CA VAL A 137 -2.99 5.73 -10.51
C VAL A 137 -2.59 4.53 -9.65
N TRP A 138 -1.46 3.91 -9.98
CA TRP A 138 -0.89 2.84 -9.16
C TRP A 138 -0.04 3.44 -8.04
N THR A 139 -0.37 3.09 -6.81
CA THR A 139 0.32 3.57 -5.61
C THR A 139 0.93 2.41 -4.85
N GLU A 140 2.05 2.66 -4.16
CA GLU A 140 2.70 1.66 -3.31
C GLU A 140 1.77 1.23 -2.17
N PHE A 141 1.59 -0.08 -2.07
CA PHE A 141 0.93 -0.71 -0.93
C PHE A 141 2.01 -1.12 0.08
N PRO A 142 1.76 -1.05 1.40
CA PRO A 142 2.77 -1.34 2.43
C PRO A 142 3.03 -2.85 2.58
N ALA A 143 3.44 -3.50 1.50
CA ALA A 143 3.87 -4.89 1.44
C ALA A 143 4.83 -5.11 0.28
N THR A 144 5.74 -6.06 0.44
CA THR A 144 6.70 -6.46 -0.58
C THR A 144 6.73 -7.99 -0.71
N ALA A 145 7.29 -8.48 -1.81
CA ALA A 145 7.56 -9.89 -2.03
C ALA A 145 9.02 -10.06 -2.46
N THR A 146 9.70 -11.09 -1.96
CA THR A 146 11.05 -11.42 -2.41
C THR A 146 11.00 -12.61 -3.35
N VAL A 147 11.61 -12.49 -4.53
CA VAL A 147 11.72 -13.58 -5.49
C VAL A 147 12.80 -14.55 -5.05
N LYS A 148 12.47 -15.84 -5.02
CA LYS A 148 13.37 -16.95 -4.74
C LYS A 148 13.13 -18.07 -5.76
N GLY A 149 14.17 -18.48 -6.48
CA GLY A 149 14.07 -19.54 -7.49
C GLY A 149 13.12 -19.19 -8.65
N GLY A 150 12.92 -17.90 -8.94
CA GLY A 150 11.97 -17.45 -9.96
C GLY A 150 10.50 -17.43 -9.52
N GLU A 151 10.20 -17.66 -8.25
CA GLU A 151 8.86 -17.57 -7.67
C GLU A 151 8.83 -16.60 -6.50
N PHE A 152 7.64 -16.11 -6.14
CA PHE A 152 7.47 -15.29 -4.95
C PHE A 152 6.12 -15.58 -4.29
N ALA A 153 6.08 -15.39 -2.97
CA ALA A 153 4.88 -15.47 -2.17
C ALA A 153 4.93 -14.42 -1.05
N THR A 154 3.78 -13.82 -0.75
CA THR A 154 3.60 -12.89 0.36
C THR A 154 2.11 -12.85 0.74
N TYR A 155 1.75 -12.00 1.69
CA TYR A 155 0.36 -11.74 2.01
C TYR A 155 0.13 -10.25 2.28
N ILE A 156 -1.12 -9.82 2.13
CA ILE A 156 -1.57 -8.47 2.47
C ILE A 156 -2.80 -8.52 3.37
N LEU A 157 -3.03 -7.42 4.08
CA LEU A 157 -4.24 -7.15 4.86
C LEU A 157 -4.79 -5.81 4.39
N SER A 158 -6.09 -5.72 4.13
CA SER A 158 -6.72 -4.46 3.74
C SER A 158 -8.08 -4.34 4.41
N GLY A 159 -8.34 -3.20 5.03
CA GLY A 159 -9.66 -2.83 5.55
C GLY A 159 -10.48 -1.96 4.62
N ARG A 160 -9.94 -1.59 3.45
CA ARG A 160 -10.69 -0.79 2.48
C ARG A 160 -11.70 -1.70 1.77
N GLN A 161 -12.97 -1.53 2.10
CA GLN A 161 -14.08 -2.26 1.49
C GLN A 161 -14.22 -1.95 -0.01
N GLY A 162 -14.85 -2.88 -0.74
CA GLY A 162 -15.08 -2.82 -2.17
C GLY A 162 -14.04 -3.56 -3.00
N ASN A 163 -14.07 -3.31 -4.31
CA ASN A 163 -13.13 -3.93 -5.25
C ASN A 163 -11.81 -3.18 -5.24
N SER A 164 -10.74 -3.89 -4.91
CA SER A 164 -9.36 -3.40 -4.97
C SER A 164 -8.58 -4.17 -6.04
N GLN A 165 -7.83 -3.45 -6.87
CA GLN A 165 -6.92 -4.06 -7.84
C GLN A 165 -5.49 -3.95 -7.35
N PHE A 166 -4.78 -5.07 -7.39
CA PHE A 166 -3.38 -5.17 -6.96
C PHE A 166 -2.50 -5.67 -8.08
N ARG A 167 -1.24 -5.24 -8.09
CA ARG A 167 -0.19 -5.79 -8.96
C ARG A 167 1.13 -5.82 -8.20
N VAL A 168 2.10 -6.56 -8.73
CA VAL A 168 3.50 -6.45 -8.30
C VAL A 168 4.29 -5.66 -9.32
N PHE A 169 5.30 -4.94 -8.84
CA PHE A 169 6.14 -4.05 -9.63
C PHE A 169 7.61 -4.21 -9.22
N ASP A 170 8.48 -4.36 -10.20
CA ASP A 170 9.92 -4.34 -10.05
C ASP A 170 10.44 -2.93 -10.36
N PRO A 171 10.88 -2.15 -9.35
CA PRO A 171 11.36 -0.79 -9.58
C PRO A 171 12.69 -0.72 -10.34
N ALA A 172 13.51 -1.78 -10.31
CA ALA A 172 14.81 -1.79 -10.97
C ALA A 172 14.67 -1.98 -12.49
N THR A 173 13.72 -2.81 -12.92
CA THR A 173 13.49 -3.09 -14.35
C THR A 173 12.26 -2.38 -14.91
N GLN A 174 11.49 -1.70 -14.07
CA GLN A 174 10.20 -1.08 -14.42
C GLN A 174 9.18 -2.08 -14.99
N THR A 175 9.27 -3.35 -14.58
CA THR A 175 8.37 -4.42 -15.02
C THR A 175 7.22 -4.56 -14.03
N ALA A 176 5.98 -4.66 -14.53
CA ALA A 176 4.79 -4.86 -13.70
C ALA A 176 4.08 -6.16 -14.08
N SER A 177 3.45 -6.83 -13.11
CA SER A 177 2.47 -7.88 -13.41
C SER A 177 1.18 -7.29 -13.96
N GLY A 178 0.34 -8.18 -14.50
CA GLY A 178 -1.08 -7.88 -14.62
C GLY A 178 -1.75 -7.63 -13.27
N PRO A 179 -2.87 -6.90 -13.27
CA PRO A 179 -3.65 -6.68 -12.07
C PRO A 179 -4.47 -7.92 -11.70
N VAL A 180 -4.67 -8.12 -10.39
CA VAL A 180 -5.66 -9.04 -9.82
C VAL A 180 -6.70 -8.24 -9.05
N THR A 181 -7.97 -8.60 -9.19
CA THR A 181 -9.08 -7.95 -8.50
C THR A 181 -9.46 -8.77 -7.28
N ILE A 182 -9.58 -8.11 -6.12
CA ILE A 182 -10.01 -8.69 -4.85
C ILE A 182 -11.17 -7.85 -4.31
N THR A 183 -12.22 -8.52 -3.85
CA THR A 183 -13.40 -7.90 -3.21
C THR A 183 -13.27 -8.03 -1.70
N ILE A 184 -13.33 -6.89 -1.01
CA ILE A 184 -13.27 -6.81 0.46
C ILE A 184 -14.64 -6.36 0.97
N GLN A 185 -15.21 -7.10 1.93
CA GLN A 185 -16.55 -6.87 2.47
C GLN A 185 -16.55 -6.74 4.00
#